data_AF-A0A5D3DDW4-F1
#
_entry.id   AF-A0A5D3DDW4-F1
#
_cell.length_a   1.000
_cell.length_b   1.000
_cell.length_c   1.000
_cell.angle_alpha   90.00
_cell.angle_beta   90.00
_cell.angle_gamma   90.00
#
_symmetry.space_group_name_H-M   'P 1'
#
loop_
_entity.id
_entity.type
_entity.pdbx_description
1 polymer ?
#
loop_
_entity_poly.entity_id
_entity_poly.type
_entity_poly.pdbx_seq_one_letter_code
_entity_poly.pdbx_strand_id
1 'polypeptide(L)'
;MQVTRNVFKNGVPEKMTYPDSFIVPYSIGGIDLGCALSDLGSSINLMSLFILKKLEIEEVEFLFPIDFIILDYKADPEFPIILGRPFLSTGHALIDVHPGELTSD
;
A
#
# COMPACT_ATOMS: atom_id res chain seq x y z
N MET A 1 -2.23 24.88 -7.95
CA MET A 1 -1.63 23.59 -7.52
C MET A 1 -1.86 23.46 -6.02
N GLN A 2 -3.03 22.95 -5.63
CA GLN A 2 -3.31 22.64 -4.23
C GLN A 2 -3.01 21.15 -4.04
N VAL A 3 -1.99 20.84 -3.25
CA VAL A 3 -1.77 19.49 -2.73
C VAL A 3 -2.76 19.33 -1.58
N THR A 4 -3.93 18.77 -1.87
CA THR A 4 -4.95 18.54 -0.86
C THR A 4 -4.45 17.45 0.08
N ARG A 5 -4.07 17.85 1.28
CA ARG A 5 -3.91 16.98 2.45
C ARG A 5 -5.20 16.18 2.59
N ASN A 6 -5.14 14.86 2.39
CA ASN A 6 -6.02 13.79 2.91
C ASN A 6 -6.00 12.59 1.95
N VAL A 7 -4.96 11.75 2.06
CA VAL A 7 -4.87 10.50 1.29
C VAL A 7 -5.54 9.32 2.03
N PHE A 8 -5.80 9.45 3.33
CA PHE A 8 -6.44 8.41 4.12
C PHE A 8 -7.92 8.71 4.31
N LYS A 9 -8.79 7.91 3.67
CA LYS A 9 -10.22 7.88 4.00
C LYS A 9 -10.38 7.12 5.33
N ASN A 10 -11.23 7.63 6.21
CA ASN A 10 -11.48 7.17 7.59
C ASN A 10 -12.05 5.73 7.69
N GLY A 11 -11.29 4.71 7.30
CA GLY A 11 -11.60 3.29 7.54
C GLY A 11 -10.64 2.70 8.57
N VAL A 12 -11.16 1.87 9.48
CA VAL A 12 -10.32 1.08 10.40
C VAL A 12 -9.60 0.00 9.57
N PRO A 13 -8.26 -0.12 9.64
CA PRO A 13 -7.54 -1.18 8.93
C PRO A 13 -7.97 -2.56 9.41
N GLU A 14 -8.22 -3.48 8.49
CA GLU A 14 -8.53 -4.88 8.83
C GLU A 14 -7.23 -5.63 9.16
N LYS A 15 -7.21 -6.33 10.30
CA LYS A 15 -6.07 -7.11 10.78
C LYS A 15 -6.02 -8.45 10.03
N MET A 16 -4.88 -8.76 9.42
CA MET A 16 -4.66 -10.05 8.78
C MET A 16 -4.23 -11.16 9.76
N THR A 17 -4.21 -12.40 9.28
CA THR A 17 -3.65 -13.58 9.98
C THR A 17 -2.19 -13.39 10.37
N TYR A 18 -1.47 -12.49 9.71
CA TYR A 18 -0.09 -12.12 10.04
C TYR A 18 -0.09 -10.87 10.94
N PRO A 19 0.59 -10.91 12.10
CA PRO A 19 0.56 -9.81 13.08
C PRO A 19 1.14 -8.50 12.54
N ASP A 20 1.97 -8.58 11.50
CA ASP A 20 2.74 -7.45 10.95
C ASP A 20 2.12 -6.88 9.65
N SER A 21 0.92 -7.33 9.28
CA SER A 21 0.25 -6.92 8.04
C SER A 21 -1.17 -6.40 8.25
N PHE A 22 -1.52 -5.35 7.51
CA PHE A 22 -2.87 -4.77 7.51
C PHE A 22 -3.24 -4.23 6.13
N ILE A 23 -4.55 -4.12 5.89
CA ILE A 23 -5.09 -3.64 4.62
C ILE A 23 -5.37 -2.14 4.69
N VAL A 24 -4.93 -1.41 3.66
CA VAL A 24 -5.18 0.03 3.52
C VAL A 24 -5.88 0.31 2.19
N PRO A 25 -7.08 0.91 2.19
CA PRO A 25 -7.70 1.40 0.97
C PRO A 25 -6.83 2.48 0.32
N TYR A 26 -6.69 2.45 -1.01
CA TYR A 26 -5.86 3.42 -1.71
C TYR A 26 -6.47 3.86 -3.04
N SER A 27 -6.06 5.06 -3.45
CA SER A 27 -6.40 5.61 -4.76
C SER A 27 -5.17 6.30 -5.33
N ILE A 28 -5.00 6.23 -6.65
CA ILE A 28 -3.91 6.89 -7.37
C ILE A 28 -4.55 7.80 -8.41
N GLY A 29 -4.17 9.09 -8.41
CA GLY A 29 -4.76 10.07 -9.33
C GLY A 29 -6.29 10.24 -9.20
N GLY A 30 -6.87 9.90 -8.03
CA GLY A 30 -8.32 9.91 -7.81
C GLY A 30 -9.06 8.67 -8.28
N ILE A 31 -8.37 7.69 -8.88
CA ILE A 31 -8.94 6.40 -9.27
C ILE A 31 -8.90 5.45 -8.09
N ASP A 32 -10.04 4.86 -7.75
CA ASP A 32 -10.13 3.80 -6.74
C ASP A 32 -9.55 2.50 -7.30
N LEU A 33 -8.51 2.00 -6.64
CA LEU A 33 -7.78 0.81 -7.04
C LEU A 33 -7.93 -0.33 -6.02
N GLY A 34 -8.76 -0.15 -4.99
CA GLY A 34 -9.01 -1.13 -3.95
C GLY A 34 -8.06 -1.00 -2.77
N CYS A 35 -7.45 -2.11 -2.40
CA CYS A 35 -6.73 -2.28 -1.14
C CYS A 35 -5.23 -2.60 -1.37
N ALA A 36 -4.36 -1.99 -0.59
CA ALA A 36 -2.93 -2.28 -0.55
C ALA A 36 -2.61 -3.06 0.72
N LEU A 37 -1.71 -4.03 0.60
CA LEU A 37 -1.18 -4.75 1.75
C LEU A 37 -0.05 -3.92 2.36
N SER A 38 -0.22 -3.46 3.58
CA SER A 38 0.88 -2.86 4.34
C SER A 38 1.57 -3.94 5.14
N ASP A 39 2.88 -4.11 4.97
CA ASP A 39 3.69 -5.11 5.64
C ASP A 39 4.85 -4.43 6.36
N LEU A 40 4.80 -4.44 7.70
CA LEU A 40 5.84 -3.87 8.56
C LEU A 40 7.14 -4.67 8.52
N GLY A 41 7.07 -5.95 8.17
CA GLY A 41 8.22 -6.82 7.92
C GLY A 41 8.92 -6.50 6.59
N SER A 42 8.21 -5.96 5.61
CA SER A 42 8.77 -5.68 4.29
C SER A 42 9.75 -4.49 4.31
N SER A 43 10.92 -4.70 3.72
CA SER A 43 11.96 -3.68 3.55
C SER A 43 11.82 -2.88 2.25
N ILE A 44 10.90 -3.26 1.37
CA ILE A 44 10.70 -2.67 0.04
C ILE A 44 9.22 -2.42 -0.21
N ASN A 45 8.89 -1.47 -1.10
CA ASN A 45 7.54 -1.36 -1.63
C ASN A 45 7.47 -2.06 -2.98
N LEU A 46 6.37 -2.77 -3.23
CA LEU A 46 6.14 -3.48 -4.48
C LEU A 46 4.89 -2.95 -5.17
N MET A 47 4.96 -2.80 -6.48
CA MET A 47 3.81 -2.51 -7.33
C MET A 47 3.80 -3.49 -8.50
N SER A 48 2.64 -4.10 -8.75
CA SER A 48 2.47 -4.98 -9.90
C SER A 48 2.33 -4.20 -11.21
N LEU A 49 2.79 -4.77 -12.33
CA LEU A 49 2.50 -4.22 -13.67
C LEU A 49 1.00 -4.10 -13.95
N PHE A 50 0.17 -4.87 -13.27
CA PHE A 50 -1.29 -4.76 -13.38
C PHE A 50 -1.79 -3.34 -13.06
N ILE A 51 -1.22 -2.68 -12.04
CA ILE A 51 -1.59 -1.31 -11.68
C ILE A 51 -1.18 -0.31 -12.75
N LEU A 52 0.01 -0.45 -13.33
CA LEU A 52 0.45 0.42 -14.43
C LEU A 52 -0.47 0.30 -15.64
N LYS A 53 -0.83 -0.93 -16.00
CA LYS A 53 -1.79 -1.21 -17.08
C LYS A 53 -3.16 -0.59 -16.79
N LYS A 54 -3.65 -0.71 -15.55
CA LYS A 54 -4.94 -0.14 -15.13
C LYS A 54 -4.94 1.39 -15.11
N LEU A 55 -3.78 2.01 -14.89
CA LEU A 55 -3.57 3.45 -14.95
C LEU A 55 -3.24 3.95 -16.37
N GLU A 56 -3.20 3.07 -17.37
CA GLU A 56 -2.81 3.39 -18.75
C GLU A 56 -1.43 4.07 -18.85
N ILE A 57 -0.50 3.65 -17.98
CA ILE A 57 0.88 4.17 -17.97
C ILE A 57 1.72 3.27 -18.88
N GLU A 58 2.06 3.79 -20.06
CA GLU A 58 2.86 3.08 -21.07
C GLU A 58 4.37 3.17 -20.82
N GLU A 59 4.84 4.28 -20.23
CA GLU A 59 6.24 4.48 -19.86
C GLU A 59 6.37 4.94 -18.40
N VAL A 60 7.23 4.26 -17.66
CA VAL A 60 7.54 4.59 -16.25
C VAL A 60 8.66 5.63 -16.23
N GLU A 61 8.42 6.80 -16.79
CA GLU A 61 9.38 7.90 -16.73
C GLU A 61 9.27 8.62 -15.38
N PHE A 62 10.12 8.25 -14.43
CA PHE A 62 10.54 9.00 -13.23
C PHE A 62 9.44 9.54 -12.27
N LEU A 63 8.15 9.27 -12.51
CA LEU A 63 7.05 9.88 -11.75
C LEU A 63 6.53 9.02 -10.58
N PHE A 64 6.97 7.77 -10.46
CA PHE A 64 6.68 6.98 -9.27
C PHE A 64 7.63 7.38 -8.14
N PRO A 65 7.19 7.35 -6.87
CA PRO A 65 8.11 7.47 -5.75
C PRO A 65 9.24 6.46 -5.98
N ILE A 66 10.49 6.90 -5.84
CA ILE A 66 11.73 6.12 -6.06
C ILE A 66 11.78 4.81 -5.22
N ASP A 67 10.78 4.59 -4.38
CA ASP A 67 10.68 3.54 -3.39
C ASP A 67 9.88 2.29 -3.84
N PHE A 68 9.32 2.25 -5.06
CA PHE A 68 8.56 1.08 -5.56
C PHE A 68 9.36 0.26 -6.58
N ILE A 69 9.51 -1.04 -6.31
CA ILE A 69 9.97 -2.01 -7.30
C ILE A 69 8.75 -2.51 -8.07
N ILE A 70 8.83 -2.39 -9.39
CA ILE A 70 7.80 -2.84 -10.31
C ILE A 70 8.08 -4.30 -10.68
N LEU A 71 7.14 -5.20 -10.41
CA LEU A 71 7.27 -6.62 -10.74
C LEU A 71 6.18 -7.05 -11.73
N ASP A 72 6.60 -7.73 -12.80
CA ASP A 72 5.72 -8.49 -13.69
C ASP A 72 5.52 -9.91 -13.14
N TYR A 73 4.88 -9.99 -11.98
CA TYR A 73 4.40 -11.25 -11.44
C TYR A 73 2.90 -11.33 -11.62
N LYS A 74 2.35 -12.55 -11.61
CA LYS A 74 0.92 -12.74 -11.49
C LYS A 74 0.51 -12.27 -10.09
N ALA A 75 0.24 -10.98 -9.99
CA ALA A 75 -0.15 -10.35 -8.75
C ALA A 75 -1.41 -11.00 -8.22
N ASP A 76 -1.48 -11.11 -6.91
CA ASP A 76 -2.76 -11.33 -6.26
C ASP A 76 -3.66 -10.15 -6.66
N PRO A 77 -4.78 -10.38 -7.38
CA PRO A 77 -5.66 -9.30 -7.78
C PRO A 77 -6.26 -8.56 -6.57
N GLU A 78 -6.24 -9.18 -5.38
CA GLU A 78 -6.71 -8.59 -4.14
C GLU A 78 -5.69 -7.62 -3.52
N PHE A 79 -4.38 -7.91 -3.66
CA PHE A 79 -3.29 -7.09 -3.12
C PHE A 79 -2.19 -6.80 -4.16
N PRO A 80 -2.50 -5.97 -5.17
CA PRO A 80 -1.57 -5.69 -6.26
C PRO A 80 -0.43 -4.72 -5.89
N ILE A 81 -0.43 -4.20 -4.65
CA ILE A 81 0.58 -3.30 -4.07
C ILE A 81 0.94 -3.77 -2.66
N ILE A 82 2.23 -3.77 -2.34
CA ILE A 82 2.76 -3.95 -0.99
C ILE A 82 3.44 -2.65 -0.54
N LEU A 83 2.97 -2.10 0.58
CA LEU A 83 3.56 -0.94 1.25
C LEU A 83 4.48 -1.44 2.36
N GLY A 84 5.78 -1.39 2.12
CA GLY A 84 6.79 -1.72 3.11
C GLY A 84 7.18 -0.53 3.98
N ARG A 85 8.18 -0.75 4.84
CA ARG A 85 8.71 0.28 5.74
C ARG A 85 9.13 1.58 5.04
N PRO A 86 9.77 1.58 3.85
CA PRO A 86 10.18 2.84 3.21
C PRO A 86 9.00 3.77 2.90
N PHE A 87 7.85 3.22 2.47
CA PHE A 87 6.67 4.05 2.21
C PHE A 87 6.07 4.58 3.52
N LEU A 88 5.98 3.72 4.53
CA LEU A 88 5.42 4.07 5.84
C LEU A 88 6.27 5.14 6.56
N SER A 89 7.60 5.07 6.43
CA SER A 89 8.51 6.05 7.02
C SER A 89 8.45 7.41 6.32
N THR A 90 8.40 7.44 4.99
CA THR A 90 8.32 8.69 4.21
C THR A 90 7.07 9.50 4.55
N GLY A 91 5.94 8.83 4.81
CA GLY A 91 4.69 9.48 5.18
C GLY A 91 4.53 9.82 6.67
N HIS A 92 5.52 9.47 7.52
CA HIS A 92 5.38 9.50 8.98
C HIS A 92 4.10 8.78 9.44
N ALA A 93 3.82 7.61 8.86
CA ALA A 93 2.60 6.87 9.14
C ALA A 93 2.50 6.54 10.64
N LEU A 94 1.39 6.93 11.27
CA LEU A 94 1.05 6.55 12.64
C LEU A 94 0.04 5.41 12.58
N ILE A 95 0.43 4.24 13.09
CA ILE A 95 -0.43 3.07 13.17
C ILE A 95 -0.88 2.97 14.62
N ASP A 96 -2.14 3.32 14.88
CA ASP A 96 -2.75 3.11 16.18
C ASP A 96 -3.19 1.65 16.30
N VAL A 97 -2.49 0.90 17.15
CA VAL A 97 -2.81 -0.50 17.44
C VAL A 97 -3.68 -0.52 18.68
N HIS A 98 -4.99 -0.74 18.50
CA HIS A 98 -5.88 -0.98 19.63
C HIS A 98 -5.48 -2.27 20.36
N PRO A 99 -5.59 -2.31 21.71
CA PRO A 99 -5.24 -3.49 22.48
C PRO A 99 -6.16 -4.65 22.09
N GLY A 100 -5.61 -5.58 21.30
CA GLY A 100 -6.17 -6.90 21.06
C GLY A 100 -5.51 -7.90 22.00
N GLU A 101 -6.27 -8.90 22.44
CA GLU A 101 -5.75 -10.00 23.24
C GLU A 101 -4.79 -10.84 22.38
N LEU A 102 -3.54 -10.99 22.82
CA LEU A 102 -2.56 -11.86 22.17
C LEU A 102 -2.79 -13.28 22.68
N THR A 103 -3.53 -14.09 21.92
CA THR A 103 -3.65 -15.52 22.17
C THR A 103 -2.61 -16.28 21.36
N SER A 104 -1.74 -17.03 22.03
CA SER A 104 -0.90 -18.06 21.41
C SER A 104 -1.54 -19.42 21.66
N ASP A 105 -1.64 -20.25 20.62
CA ASP A 105 -1.95 -21.68 20.77
C ASP A 105 -0.86 -22.44 21.55
#